data_AF-A0A974SFF4-F1
#
_entry.id   AF-A0A974SFF4-F1
#
_cell.length_a   1.000
_cell.length_b   1.000
_cell.length_c   1.000
_cell.angle_alpha   90.00
_cell.angle_beta   90.00
_cell.angle_gamma   90.00
#
_symmetry.space_group_name_H-M   'P 1'
#
loop_
_entity.id
_entity.type
_entity.pdbx_description
1 polymer ?
#
loop_
_entity_poly.entity_id
_entity_poly.type
_entity_poly.pdbx_seq_one_letter_code
_entity_poly.pdbx_strand_id
1 'polypeptide(L)'
;MKKELGVLMVLSVVLLSGCGGSDKPETVTQGLGESPSKQVTTQPVQDTDAKLLGSSEDEKVKFYKKTDGAILDINGNKKDFPWNVPVDTGTAPQVYYTDVTGDRKEEAVIIIQTGRGTGLNNYDIHVVSAEDLSEIKVQSYEEIVADQIETHVAKKGDDTLAISVKAQGKEYNFNYGFDPAPDQKQDSLGFGGVYIYSLENQKIKLNLGAAVPGTTTYVCDFNVTYKFDSAKNELVADQIEVKPIEK
;
A
#
# COMPACT_ATOMS: atom_id res chain seq x y z
N MET A 1 -43.87 -21.90 -33.90
CA MET A 1 -44.31 -20.53 -33.54
C MET A 1 -43.06 -19.71 -33.24
N LYS A 2 -42.71 -18.78 -34.14
CA LYS A 2 -41.54 -17.91 -34.02
C LYS A 2 -41.99 -16.57 -33.43
N LYS A 3 -41.25 -15.99 -32.49
CA LYS A 3 -41.45 -14.62 -32.01
C LYS A 3 -40.18 -13.82 -32.28
N GLU A 4 -40.27 -12.94 -33.26
CA GLU A 4 -39.33 -11.86 -33.54
C GLU A 4 -39.94 -10.58 -32.93
N LEU A 5 -39.15 -9.81 -32.19
CA LEU A 5 -39.53 -8.49 -31.69
C LEU A 5 -38.53 -7.47 -32.23
N GLY A 6 -39.00 -6.70 -33.20
CA GLY A 6 -38.25 -5.66 -33.89
C GLY A 6 -38.18 -4.35 -33.10
N VAL A 7 -37.04 -3.69 -33.26
CA VAL A 7 -36.69 -2.35 -32.76
C VAL A 7 -37.37 -1.29 -33.64
N LEU A 8 -37.99 -0.27 -33.01
CA LEU A 8 -38.55 0.89 -33.70
C LEU A 8 -37.87 2.17 -33.18
N MET A 9 -37.08 2.81 -34.05
CA MET A 9 -36.55 4.17 -33.84
C MET A 9 -37.59 5.21 -34.27
N VAL A 10 -37.74 6.28 -33.48
CA VAL A 10 -38.54 7.46 -33.86
C VAL A 10 -37.61 8.68 -33.94
N LEU A 11 -37.52 9.24 -35.16
CA LEU A 11 -36.95 10.56 -35.45
C LEU A 11 -37.98 11.65 -35.15
N SER A 12 -37.55 12.71 -34.48
CA SER A 12 -38.36 13.91 -34.25
C SER A 12 -37.58 15.14 -34.75
N VAL A 13 -38.02 15.68 -35.88
CA VAL A 13 -37.60 16.98 -36.43
C VAL A 13 -38.55 18.04 -35.90
N VAL A 14 -38.03 19.12 -35.33
CA VAL A 14 -38.82 20.33 -35.03
C VAL A 14 -38.16 21.51 -35.74
N LEU A 15 -38.89 22.04 -36.74
CA LEU A 15 -38.64 23.35 -37.35
C LEU A 15 -39.54 24.37 -36.67
N LEU A 16 -38.97 25.47 -36.19
CA LEU A 16 -39.72 26.69 -35.89
C LEU A 16 -39.03 27.88 -36.54
N SER A 17 -39.71 28.41 -37.55
CA SER A 17 -39.47 29.69 -38.19
C SER A 17 -40.03 30.83 -37.31
N GLY A 18 -39.34 31.97 -37.26
CA GLY A 18 -39.85 33.20 -36.66
C GLY A 18 -39.12 34.42 -37.21
N CYS A 19 -39.85 35.31 -37.89
CA CYS A 19 -39.40 36.45 -38.68
C CYS A 19 -39.16 37.74 -37.88
N GLY A 20 -38.36 38.66 -38.44
CA GLY A 20 -38.66 40.10 -38.42
C GLY A 20 -37.49 41.04 -38.09
N GLY A 21 -37.09 41.88 -39.05
CA GLY A 21 -36.29 43.10 -38.80
C GLY A 21 -35.31 43.45 -39.92
N SER A 22 -35.69 44.42 -40.75
CA SER A 22 -34.99 44.93 -41.94
C SER A 22 -33.67 45.66 -41.65
N ASP A 23 -32.66 45.49 -42.50
CA ASP A 23 -32.09 46.57 -43.33
C ASP A 23 -31.01 46.02 -44.31
N LYS A 24 -31.02 46.57 -45.53
CA LYS A 24 -30.10 46.36 -46.67
C LYS A 24 -28.95 47.40 -46.60
N PRO A 25 -27.88 47.38 -47.44
CA PRO A 25 -27.56 46.46 -48.54
C PRO A 25 -26.08 45.98 -48.67
N GLU A 26 -25.94 44.93 -49.47
CA GLU A 26 -24.91 44.68 -50.51
C GLU A 26 -23.41 44.44 -50.21
N THR A 27 -23.03 43.20 -50.56
CA THR A 27 -21.91 42.80 -51.45
C THR A 27 -20.49 42.79 -50.87
N VAL A 28 -19.92 41.58 -50.72
CA VAL A 28 -18.86 41.00 -51.56
C VAL A 28 -18.58 39.57 -51.08
N THR A 29 -18.71 38.61 -52.01
CA THR A 29 -18.30 37.23 -51.87
C THR A 29 -16.81 37.11 -52.21
N GLN A 30 -15.98 36.60 -51.30
CA GLN A 30 -14.72 35.93 -51.66
C GLN A 30 -14.59 34.65 -50.85
N GLY A 31 -14.43 33.55 -51.58
CA GLY A 31 -14.43 32.19 -51.07
C GLY A 31 -13.20 31.86 -50.23
N LEU A 32 -13.45 30.95 -49.28
CA LEU A 32 -12.45 30.26 -48.47
C LEU A 32 -11.53 29.39 -49.33
N GLY A 33 -10.24 29.39 -48.97
CA GLY A 33 -9.26 28.38 -49.34
C GLY A 33 -8.14 28.30 -48.29
N GLU A 34 -8.18 27.22 -47.50
CA GLU A 34 -7.09 26.50 -46.80
C GLU A 34 -6.39 27.06 -45.53
N SER A 35 -6.76 26.41 -44.40
CA SER A 35 -5.93 25.75 -43.36
C SER A 35 -4.76 26.47 -42.66
N PRO A 36 -4.78 26.50 -41.31
CA PRO A 36 -3.55 26.55 -40.52
C PRO A 36 -3.38 25.30 -39.62
N SER A 37 -2.19 24.71 -39.74
CA SER A 37 -1.65 23.68 -38.86
C SER A 37 -1.66 24.11 -37.38
N LYS A 38 -2.33 23.34 -36.52
CA LYS A 38 -2.13 23.42 -35.07
C LYS A 38 -0.89 22.62 -34.69
N GLN A 39 0.20 23.32 -34.35
CA GLN A 39 1.26 22.74 -33.53
C GLN A 39 0.70 22.48 -32.13
N VAL A 40 0.78 21.22 -31.70
CA VAL A 40 0.47 20.80 -30.33
C VAL A 40 1.76 20.92 -29.53
N THR A 41 1.86 21.98 -28.74
CA THR A 41 2.86 22.09 -27.67
C THR A 41 2.34 21.27 -26.49
N THR A 42 2.91 20.09 -26.23
CA THR A 42 2.66 19.36 -24.99
C THR A 42 3.42 20.06 -23.85
N GLN A 43 2.72 20.93 -23.11
CA GLN A 43 3.14 21.30 -21.76
C GLN A 43 2.86 20.11 -20.82
N PRO A 44 3.75 19.84 -19.85
CA PRO A 44 3.46 18.84 -18.82
C PRO A 44 2.33 19.38 -17.95
N VAL A 45 1.27 18.59 -17.79
CA VAL A 45 0.21 18.87 -16.82
C VAL A 45 0.87 18.91 -15.45
N GLN A 46 0.97 20.11 -14.86
CA GLN A 46 1.28 20.23 -13.44
C GLN A 46 0.08 19.66 -12.68
N ASP A 47 0.28 18.50 -12.07
CA ASP A 47 -0.65 17.89 -11.13
C ASP A 47 -0.68 18.77 -9.87
N THR A 48 -1.53 19.80 -9.88
CA THR A 48 -1.60 20.85 -8.85
C THR A 48 -2.13 20.36 -7.50
N ASP A 49 -2.57 19.11 -7.41
CA ASP A 49 -3.19 18.53 -6.22
C ASP A 49 -2.27 17.55 -5.45
N ALA A 50 -1.03 17.34 -5.93
CA ALA A 50 -0.09 16.42 -5.31
C ALA A 50 0.74 17.09 -4.20
N LYS A 51 0.65 16.58 -2.96
CA LYS A 51 1.45 17.07 -1.82
C LYS A 51 2.69 16.20 -1.61
N LEU A 52 3.88 16.79 -1.66
CA LEU A 52 5.13 16.09 -1.30
C LEU A 52 5.07 15.66 0.19
N LEU A 53 5.28 14.38 0.44
CA LEU A 53 5.32 13.80 1.79
C LEU A 53 6.74 13.46 2.25
N GLY A 54 7.66 13.16 1.33
CA GLY A 54 9.05 12.85 1.65
C GLY A 54 9.91 12.59 0.42
N SER A 55 11.22 12.49 0.64
CA SER A 55 12.21 12.13 -0.37
C SER A 55 13.30 11.25 0.20
N SER A 56 14.00 10.49 -0.65
CA SER A 56 15.25 9.84 -0.29
C SER A 56 16.32 10.88 0.07
N GLU A 57 17.36 10.44 0.78
CA GLU A 57 18.48 11.31 1.18
C GLU A 57 19.17 11.98 -0.01
N ASP A 58 19.30 11.26 -1.13
CA ASP A 58 19.89 11.75 -2.38
C ASP A 58 18.87 12.42 -3.32
N GLU A 59 17.63 12.63 -2.85
CA GLU A 59 16.50 13.21 -3.57
C GLU A 59 16.10 12.53 -4.89
N LYS A 60 16.65 11.34 -5.18
CA LYS A 60 16.29 10.58 -6.39
C LYS A 60 14.89 10.01 -6.34
N VAL A 61 14.37 9.76 -5.14
CA VAL A 61 12.98 9.33 -4.93
C VAL A 61 12.21 10.45 -4.24
N LYS A 62 11.06 10.82 -4.79
CA LYS A 62 10.13 11.78 -4.18
C LYS A 62 8.73 11.16 -4.13
N PHE A 63 8.13 11.19 -2.95
CA PHE A 63 6.84 10.58 -2.67
C PHE A 63 5.78 11.65 -2.45
N TYR A 64 4.75 11.64 -3.27
CA TYR A 64 3.65 12.60 -3.22
C TYR A 64 2.34 11.89 -2.91
N LYS A 65 1.50 12.54 -2.10
CA LYS A 65 0.12 12.13 -1.87
C LYS A 65 -0.81 12.80 -2.87
N LYS A 66 -1.82 12.05 -3.32
CA LYS A 66 -3.01 12.54 -4.02
C LYS A 66 -4.27 12.19 -3.22
N THR A 67 -5.42 12.69 -3.67
CA THR A 67 -6.73 12.35 -3.09
C THR A 67 -6.97 10.84 -3.08
N ASP A 68 -6.72 10.18 -4.21
CA ASP A 68 -7.04 8.75 -4.42
C ASP A 68 -5.80 7.87 -4.62
N GLY A 69 -4.68 8.22 -3.97
CA GLY A 69 -3.46 7.42 -4.04
C GLY A 69 -2.19 8.24 -3.84
N ALA A 70 -1.15 7.85 -4.57
CA ALA A 70 0.16 8.48 -4.49
C ALA A 70 0.83 8.60 -5.87
N ILE A 71 1.78 9.52 -5.96
CA ILE A 71 2.76 9.57 -7.06
C ILE A 71 4.12 9.23 -6.48
N LEU A 72 4.83 8.32 -7.15
CA LEU A 72 6.25 8.12 -6.93
C LEU A 72 7.03 8.68 -8.11
N ASP A 73 7.97 9.57 -7.83
CA ASP A 73 8.94 10.09 -8.78
C ASP A 73 10.29 9.45 -8.47
N ILE A 74 10.81 8.64 -9.40
CA ILE A 74 12.14 8.02 -9.31
C ILE A 74 13.00 8.56 -10.45
N ASN A 75 14.01 9.37 -10.12
CA ASN A 75 14.93 10.02 -11.06
C ASN A 75 14.21 10.84 -12.15
N GLY A 76 13.08 11.46 -11.84
CA GLY A 76 12.27 12.24 -12.79
C GLY A 76 11.18 11.42 -13.49
N ASN A 77 11.18 10.09 -13.35
CA ASN A 77 10.16 9.21 -13.90
C ASN A 77 9.03 9.03 -12.90
N LYS A 78 7.83 9.50 -13.26
CA LYS A 78 6.66 9.52 -12.37
C LYS A 78 5.68 8.40 -12.72
N LYS A 79 5.13 7.76 -11.68
CA LYS A 79 4.01 6.84 -11.81
C LYS A 79 3.03 6.98 -10.65
N ASP A 80 1.77 6.78 -10.98
CA ASP A 80 0.67 6.75 -10.02
C ASP A 80 0.50 5.36 -9.41
N PHE A 81 0.23 5.33 -8.11
CA PHE A 81 -0.04 4.12 -7.36
C PHE A 81 -1.32 4.26 -6.53
N PRO A 82 -2.18 3.23 -6.48
CA PRO A 82 -3.42 3.23 -5.70
C PRO A 82 -3.17 2.93 -4.21
N TRP A 83 -2.07 3.43 -3.65
CA TRP A 83 -1.69 3.15 -2.26
C TRP A 83 -2.52 3.97 -1.27
N ASN A 84 -2.85 3.36 -0.14
CA ASN A 84 -3.52 4.07 0.94
C ASN A 84 -2.54 4.98 1.67
N VAL A 85 -2.75 6.30 1.57
CA VAL A 85 -1.93 7.30 2.26
C VAL A 85 -2.82 8.11 3.20
N PRO A 86 -2.99 7.71 4.47
CA PRO A 86 -3.80 8.46 5.42
C PRO A 86 -3.33 9.92 5.58
N VAL A 87 -4.24 10.80 6.00
CA VAL A 87 -3.95 12.25 6.09
C VAL A 87 -2.98 12.57 7.22
N ASP A 88 -3.17 11.95 8.39
CA ASP A 88 -2.31 12.13 9.55
C ASP A 88 -2.42 10.92 10.48
N THR A 89 -1.32 10.18 10.63
CA THR A 89 -1.14 9.11 11.61
C THR A 89 -0.10 9.48 12.68
N GLY A 90 0.40 10.72 12.66
CA GLY A 90 1.43 11.23 13.57
C GLY A 90 2.86 10.87 13.18
N THR A 91 3.08 10.14 12.08
CA THR A 91 4.42 9.82 11.55
C THR A 91 4.45 10.08 10.05
N ALA A 92 5.46 10.83 9.58
CA ALA A 92 5.66 11.03 8.15
C ALA A 92 6.09 9.72 7.45
N PRO A 93 5.69 9.49 6.19
CA PRO A 93 6.22 8.37 5.42
C PRO A 93 7.75 8.40 5.32
N GLN A 94 8.36 7.23 5.34
CA GLN A 94 9.80 7.07 5.13
C GLN A 94 10.04 6.72 3.66
N VAL A 95 11.05 7.34 3.07
CA VAL A 95 11.38 7.19 1.65
C VAL A 95 12.86 6.87 1.54
N TYR A 96 13.17 5.73 0.93
CA TYR A 96 14.54 5.26 0.72
C TYR A 96 14.78 4.97 -0.76
N TYR A 97 16.06 5.02 -1.13
CA TYR A 97 16.56 4.57 -2.43
C TYR A 97 17.77 3.67 -2.19
N THR A 98 17.60 2.35 -2.31
CA THR A 98 18.60 1.37 -1.88
C THR A 98 18.40 0.03 -2.58
N ASP A 99 19.48 -0.74 -2.76
CA ASP A 99 19.44 -2.09 -3.33
C ASP A 99 18.95 -3.11 -2.29
N VAL A 100 17.66 -3.48 -2.36
CA VAL A 100 17.04 -4.51 -1.51
C VAL A 100 16.92 -5.87 -2.23
N THR A 101 17.21 -5.91 -3.54
CA THR A 101 17.18 -7.13 -4.36
C THR A 101 18.53 -7.83 -4.44
N GLY A 102 19.62 -7.12 -4.13
CA GLY A 102 21.00 -7.58 -4.21
C GLY A 102 21.58 -7.58 -5.63
N ASP A 103 20.92 -6.92 -6.59
CA ASP A 103 21.33 -6.90 -8.00
C ASP A 103 22.25 -5.72 -8.37
N ARG A 104 22.59 -4.87 -7.38
CA ARG A 104 23.35 -3.62 -7.47
C ARG A 104 22.61 -2.48 -8.18
N LYS A 105 21.30 -2.55 -8.26
CA LYS A 105 20.43 -1.45 -8.65
C LYS A 105 19.54 -1.11 -7.48
N GLU A 106 19.30 0.17 -7.28
CA GLU A 106 18.49 0.62 -6.17
C GLU A 106 17.00 0.62 -6.51
N GLU A 107 16.20 0.17 -5.55
CA GLU A 107 14.76 0.30 -5.54
C GLU A 107 14.32 1.49 -4.68
N ALA A 108 13.16 2.06 -5.00
CA ALA A 108 12.47 2.94 -4.07
C ALA A 108 11.74 2.10 -3.02
N VAL A 109 11.97 2.40 -1.73
CA VAL A 109 11.26 1.77 -0.62
C VAL A 109 10.47 2.84 0.12
N ILE A 110 9.15 2.65 0.20
CA ILE A 110 8.22 3.57 0.85
C ILE A 110 7.56 2.86 2.01
N ILE A 111 7.67 3.42 3.22
CA ILE A 111 7.05 2.89 4.43
C ILE A 111 6.07 3.93 4.97
N ILE A 112 4.80 3.54 5.11
CA ILE A 112 3.69 4.45 5.44
C ILE A 112 3.02 3.93 6.71
N GLN A 113 2.95 4.75 7.76
CA GLN A 113 2.13 4.40 8.91
C GLN A 113 0.64 4.52 8.54
N THR A 114 -0.09 3.40 8.56
CA THR A 114 -1.50 3.33 8.19
C THR A 114 -2.44 3.33 9.38
N GLY A 115 -1.93 3.01 10.58
CA GLY A 115 -2.73 3.03 11.81
C GLY A 115 -1.90 3.31 13.06
N ARG A 116 -2.51 4.06 14.00
CA ARG A 116 -1.93 4.38 15.31
C ARG A 116 -2.99 4.36 16.42
N GLY A 117 -2.68 3.75 17.55
CA GLY A 117 -3.53 3.74 18.74
C GLY A 117 -2.96 2.90 19.88
N THR A 118 -3.71 2.79 20.97
CA THR A 118 -3.35 1.90 22.07
C THR A 118 -3.42 0.44 21.63
N GLY A 119 -2.28 -0.24 21.61
CA GLY A 119 -2.18 -1.61 21.10
C GLY A 119 -2.30 -1.72 19.58
N LEU A 120 -2.22 -0.58 18.87
CA LEU A 120 -2.32 -0.51 17.42
C LEU A 120 -1.16 0.30 16.80
N ASN A 121 -0.36 -0.30 15.95
CA ASN A 121 0.71 0.38 15.23
C ASN A 121 1.04 -0.34 13.91
N ASN A 122 0.51 0.20 12.82
CA ASN A 122 0.40 -0.51 11.55
C ASN A 122 1.13 0.27 10.47
N TYR A 123 1.90 -0.43 9.64
CA TYR A 123 2.63 0.12 8.53
C TYR A 123 2.40 -0.68 7.26
N ASP A 124 2.27 0.03 6.15
CA ASP A 124 2.35 -0.53 4.81
C ASP A 124 3.76 -0.28 4.27
N ILE A 125 4.24 -1.20 3.43
CA ILE A 125 5.51 -1.09 2.72
C ILE A 125 5.31 -1.33 1.24
N HIS A 126 5.97 -0.50 0.43
CA HIS A 126 6.00 -0.61 -1.02
C HIS A 126 7.43 -0.58 -1.51
N VAL A 127 7.77 -1.48 -2.43
CA VAL A 127 9.10 -1.56 -3.05
C VAL A 127 8.91 -1.46 -4.57
N VAL A 128 9.56 -0.47 -5.19
CA VAL A 128 9.37 -0.17 -6.61
C VAL A 128 10.71 -0.19 -7.34
N SER A 129 10.77 -0.98 -8.41
CA SER A 129 11.90 -1.02 -9.34
C SER A 129 12.12 0.34 -9.99
N ALA A 130 13.35 0.84 -9.95
CA ALA A 130 13.70 2.09 -10.63
C ALA A 130 13.77 1.96 -12.16
N GLU A 131 13.86 0.74 -12.69
CA GLU A 131 14.02 0.49 -14.13
C GLU A 131 12.72 0.68 -14.90
N ASP A 132 11.62 0.17 -14.35
CA ASP A 132 10.31 0.09 -15.03
C ASP A 132 9.14 0.57 -14.17
N LEU A 133 9.41 1.04 -12.95
CA LEU A 133 8.40 1.48 -11.98
C LEU A 133 7.40 0.37 -11.62
N SER A 134 7.76 -0.90 -11.80
CA SER A 134 6.98 -2.03 -11.32
C SER A 134 7.12 -2.20 -9.81
N GLU A 135 6.04 -2.61 -9.16
CA GLU A 135 6.06 -2.87 -7.72
C GLU A 135 6.51 -4.33 -7.48
N ILE A 136 7.54 -4.50 -6.65
CA ILE A 136 8.01 -5.79 -6.18
C ILE A 136 7.17 -6.16 -4.97
N LYS A 137 6.50 -7.31 -5.03
CA LYS A 137 5.66 -7.77 -3.93
C LYS A 137 6.51 -8.01 -2.69
N VAL A 138 6.06 -7.50 -1.55
CA VAL A 138 6.58 -7.86 -0.22
C VAL A 138 5.58 -8.83 0.42
N GLN A 139 6.06 -10.00 0.84
CA GLN A 139 5.23 -10.99 1.52
C GLN A 139 4.56 -10.36 2.75
N SER A 140 3.23 -10.48 2.83
CA SER A 140 2.46 -9.82 3.88
C SER A 140 2.64 -10.52 5.23
N TYR A 141 2.35 -9.82 6.34
CA TYR A 141 2.42 -10.45 7.65
C TYR A 141 1.37 -11.57 7.78
N GLU A 142 0.22 -11.45 7.13
CA GLU A 142 -0.81 -12.50 7.11
C GLU A 142 -0.31 -13.76 6.41
N GLU A 143 0.37 -13.62 5.27
CA GLU A 143 1.01 -14.74 4.56
C GLU A 143 2.08 -15.39 5.46
N ILE A 144 2.90 -14.59 6.15
CA ILE A 144 3.93 -15.11 7.08
C ILE A 144 3.28 -15.87 8.24
N VAL A 145 2.23 -15.32 8.85
CA VAL A 145 1.53 -15.96 9.97
C VAL A 145 0.90 -17.27 9.51
N ALA A 146 0.22 -17.28 8.37
CA ALA A 146 -0.46 -18.46 7.85
C ALA A 146 0.51 -19.60 7.50
N ASP A 147 1.66 -19.27 6.89
CA ASP A 147 2.55 -20.27 6.30
C ASP A 147 3.70 -20.69 7.23
N GLN A 148 4.12 -19.83 8.17
CA GLN A 148 5.40 -19.97 8.86
C GLN A 148 5.32 -19.89 10.38
N ILE A 149 4.17 -19.56 10.97
CA ILE A 149 4.01 -19.38 12.41
C ILE A 149 2.84 -20.22 12.93
N GLU A 150 3.14 -21.10 13.89
CA GLU A 150 2.12 -21.79 14.69
C GLU A 150 2.22 -21.29 16.12
N THR A 151 1.08 -21.01 16.77
CA THR A 151 1.06 -20.59 18.18
C THR A 151 0.05 -21.40 18.96
N HIS A 152 0.39 -21.68 20.22
CA HIS A 152 -0.51 -22.30 21.17
C HIS A 152 -0.53 -21.52 22.48
N VAL A 153 -1.73 -21.32 23.01
CA VAL A 153 -1.95 -20.71 24.32
C VAL A 153 -2.54 -21.76 25.25
N ALA A 154 -1.84 -22.03 26.35
CA ALA A 154 -2.29 -22.94 27.40
C ALA A 154 -2.45 -22.17 28.71
N LYS A 155 -3.69 -22.13 29.19
CA LYS A 155 -4.01 -21.58 30.50
C LYS A 155 -3.73 -22.60 31.58
N LYS A 156 -3.04 -22.19 32.62
CA LYS A 156 -2.84 -23.03 33.80
C LYS A 156 -3.85 -22.61 34.87
N GLY A 157 -4.33 -23.58 35.64
CA GLY A 157 -5.34 -23.36 36.68
C GLY A 157 -4.88 -22.56 37.90
N ASP A 158 -3.70 -21.93 37.81
CA ASP A 158 -3.06 -21.08 38.81
C ASP A 158 -2.92 -19.61 38.33
N ASP A 159 -3.78 -19.19 37.40
CA ASP A 159 -3.78 -17.87 36.76
C ASP A 159 -2.49 -17.56 35.97
N THR A 160 -1.75 -18.57 35.55
CA THR A 160 -0.56 -18.42 34.69
C THR A 160 -0.84 -18.81 33.24
N LEU A 161 -0.06 -18.21 32.34
CA LEU A 161 -0.18 -18.40 30.90
C LEU A 161 1.07 -19.09 30.36
N ALA A 162 0.92 -20.24 29.73
CA ALA A 162 1.96 -20.87 28.92
C ALA A 162 1.72 -20.59 27.45
N ILE A 163 2.77 -20.21 26.74
CA ILE A 163 2.73 -19.98 25.30
C ILE A 163 3.78 -20.87 24.65
N SER A 164 3.37 -21.52 23.57
CA SER A 164 4.26 -22.21 22.65
C SER A 164 4.18 -21.54 21.28
N VAL A 165 5.32 -21.32 20.66
CA VAL A 165 5.43 -20.76 19.31
C VAL A 165 6.37 -21.64 18.51
N LYS A 166 5.97 -21.93 17.28
CA LYS A 166 6.84 -22.56 16.30
C LYS A 166 6.95 -21.65 15.09
N ALA A 167 8.18 -21.25 14.76
CA ALA A 167 8.49 -20.41 13.62
C ALA A 167 9.66 -21.00 12.84
N GLN A 168 9.48 -21.22 11.53
CA GLN A 168 10.50 -21.83 10.65
C GLN A 168 11.12 -23.12 11.23
N GLY A 169 10.29 -23.97 11.86
CA GLY A 169 10.71 -25.23 12.47
C GLY A 169 11.44 -25.12 13.81
N LYS A 170 11.66 -23.91 14.34
CA LYS A 170 12.18 -23.67 15.70
C LYS A 170 11.02 -23.50 16.67
N GLU A 171 11.13 -24.11 17.84
CA GLU A 171 10.12 -24.03 18.89
C GLU A 171 10.59 -23.15 20.05
N TYR A 172 9.68 -22.34 20.58
CA TYR A 172 9.89 -21.40 21.67
C TYR A 172 8.77 -21.60 22.68
N ASN A 173 9.13 -21.76 23.96
CA ASN A 173 8.17 -21.95 25.03
C ASN A 173 8.45 -20.94 26.14
N PHE A 174 7.40 -20.26 26.59
CA PHE A 174 7.51 -19.23 27.61
C PHE A 174 6.29 -19.24 28.55
N ASN A 175 6.49 -18.78 29.78
CA ASN A 175 5.47 -18.78 30.83
C ASN A 175 5.37 -17.38 31.43
N TYR A 176 4.15 -16.90 31.63
CA TYR A 176 3.85 -15.65 32.33
C TYR A 176 3.14 -15.94 33.64
N GLY A 177 3.54 -15.24 34.70
CA GLY A 177 2.91 -15.32 36.02
C GLY A 177 1.52 -14.67 36.10
N PHE A 178 0.89 -14.36 34.97
CA PHE A 178 -0.45 -13.80 34.88
C PHE A 178 -1.14 -14.24 33.59
N ASP A 179 -2.46 -14.39 33.62
CA ASP A 179 -3.34 -14.54 32.46
C ASP A 179 -4.18 -13.25 32.29
N PRO A 180 -4.01 -12.50 31.19
CA PRO A 180 -4.77 -11.26 30.96
C PRO A 180 -6.23 -11.49 30.56
N ALA A 181 -6.63 -12.74 30.27
CA ALA A 181 -7.98 -13.06 29.83
C ALA A 181 -8.49 -14.39 30.42
N PRO A 182 -8.49 -14.59 31.76
CA PRO A 182 -8.70 -15.90 32.39
C PRO A 182 -10.02 -16.58 32.00
N ASP A 183 -11.07 -15.80 31.71
CA ASP A 183 -12.39 -16.33 31.35
C ASP A 183 -12.58 -16.62 29.85
N GLN A 184 -11.66 -16.23 28.98
CA GLN A 184 -11.81 -16.39 27.52
C GLN A 184 -11.19 -17.70 26.99
N LYS A 185 -11.91 -18.48 26.20
CA LYS A 185 -11.29 -19.64 25.52
C LYS A 185 -10.52 -19.16 24.30
N GLN A 186 -9.21 -19.34 24.31
CA GLN A 186 -8.34 -19.06 23.18
C GLN A 186 -7.21 -20.10 23.16
N ASP A 187 -6.96 -20.65 21.98
CA ASP A 187 -5.92 -21.68 21.82
C ASP A 187 -4.71 -21.17 21.04
N SER A 188 -4.76 -19.93 20.52
CA SER A 188 -3.72 -19.30 19.71
C SER A 188 -3.60 -17.80 20.01
N LEU A 189 -2.48 -17.21 19.62
CA LEU A 189 -2.27 -15.76 19.68
C LEU A 189 -3.01 -15.04 18.53
N GLY A 190 -3.32 -13.77 18.76
CA GLY A 190 -3.86 -12.84 17.78
C GLY A 190 -2.78 -11.95 17.19
N PHE A 191 -2.93 -11.60 15.91
CA PHE A 191 -2.03 -10.77 15.13
C PHE A 191 -2.79 -9.61 14.47
N GLY A 192 -2.05 -8.63 13.91
CA GLY A 192 -2.63 -7.52 13.14
C GLY A 192 -2.85 -6.22 13.91
N GLY A 193 -2.59 -6.22 15.22
CA GLY A 193 -2.58 -4.98 15.99
C GLY A 193 -1.25 -4.23 15.90
N VAL A 194 -0.10 -4.91 15.84
CA VAL A 194 1.20 -4.26 15.68
C VAL A 194 1.99 -4.96 14.57
N TYR A 195 2.27 -4.24 13.49
CA TYR A 195 3.19 -4.66 12.44
C TYR A 195 3.91 -3.42 11.91
N ILE A 196 5.21 -3.34 12.21
CA ILE A 196 6.03 -2.17 11.97
C ILE A 196 7.16 -2.55 11.02
N TYR A 197 7.17 -1.93 9.85
CA TYR A 197 8.27 -2.07 8.91
C TYR A 197 9.40 -1.09 9.20
N SER A 198 10.62 -1.54 8.97
CA SER A 198 11.81 -0.69 8.99
C SER A 198 12.81 -1.16 7.93
N LEU A 199 13.76 -0.28 7.60
CA LEU A 199 14.90 -0.60 6.75
C LEU A 199 16.19 -0.45 7.55
N GLU A 200 16.97 -1.53 7.65
CA GLU A 200 18.24 -1.54 8.35
C GLU A 200 19.30 -2.27 7.52
N ASN A 201 20.43 -1.60 7.24
CA ASN A 201 21.53 -2.16 6.45
C ASN A 201 21.06 -2.76 5.11
N GLN A 202 20.22 -2.02 4.38
CA GLN A 202 19.62 -2.45 3.10
C GLN A 202 18.74 -3.69 3.20
N LYS A 203 18.28 -4.05 4.41
CA LYS A 203 17.33 -5.14 4.62
C LYS A 203 16.04 -4.61 5.18
N ILE A 204 14.95 -5.05 4.57
CA ILE A 204 13.61 -4.81 5.10
C ILE A 204 13.42 -5.73 6.31
N LYS A 205 12.89 -5.13 7.38
CA LYS A 205 12.51 -5.82 8.60
C LYS A 205 11.06 -5.54 8.93
N LEU A 206 10.42 -6.51 9.55
CA LEU A 206 9.09 -6.40 10.14
C LEU A 206 9.18 -6.80 11.61
N ASN A 207 8.73 -5.92 12.50
CA ASN A 207 8.43 -6.27 13.87
C ASN A 207 6.91 -6.50 13.98
N LEU A 208 6.52 -7.74 14.26
CA LEU A 208 5.14 -8.19 14.35
C LEU A 208 4.82 -8.60 15.79
N GLY A 209 3.90 -7.89 16.43
CA GLY A 209 3.47 -8.19 17.78
C GLY A 209 2.37 -9.24 17.80
N ALA A 210 2.46 -10.18 18.73
CA ALA A 210 1.42 -11.17 19.00
C ALA A 210 0.80 -10.96 20.38
N ALA A 211 -0.53 -10.85 20.40
CA ALA A 211 -1.30 -10.57 21.60
C ALA A 211 -2.17 -11.76 22.00
N VAL A 212 -2.53 -11.80 23.27
CA VAL A 212 -3.64 -12.61 23.77
C VAL A 212 -4.94 -12.04 23.16
N PRO A 213 -5.67 -12.80 22.32
CA PRO A 213 -6.94 -12.35 21.75
C PRO A 213 -7.90 -11.74 22.77
N GLY A 214 -8.66 -10.73 22.33
CA GLY A 214 -9.61 -10.02 23.22
C GLY A 214 -8.95 -9.09 24.24
N THR A 215 -7.62 -8.95 24.23
CA THR A 215 -6.88 -8.04 25.11
C THR A 215 -5.90 -7.16 24.33
N THR A 216 -5.33 -6.16 25.00
CA THR A 216 -4.19 -5.38 24.50
C THR A 216 -2.85 -5.92 25.03
N THR A 217 -2.84 -7.14 25.57
CA THR A 217 -1.62 -7.75 26.13
C THR A 217 -0.86 -8.48 25.04
N TYR A 218 0.21 -7.84 24.57
CA TYR A 218 1.26 -8.48 23.78
C TYR A 218 2.14 -9.34 24.67
N VAL A 219 2.46 -10.54 24.18
CA VAL A 219 3.28 -11.52 24.91
C VAL A 219 4.58 -11.84 24.19
N CYS A 220 4.63 -11.77 22.87
CA CYS A 220 5.87 -11.90 22.14
C CYS A 220 5.87 -11.10 20.85
N ASP A 221 7.08 -10.80 20.37
CA ASP A 221 7.33 -10.18 19.09
C ASP A 221 8.02 -11.16 18.14
N PHE A 222 7.69 -11.04 16.86
CA PHE A 222 8.33 -11.73 15.76
C PHE A 222 9.12 -10.69 14.96
N ASN A 223 10.44 -10.82 14.97
CA ASN A 223 11.32 -9.98 14.15
C ASN A 223 11.64 -10.75 12.87
N VAL A 224 11.02 -10.30 11.78
CA VAL A 224 11.19 -10.89 10.45
C VAL A 224 12.23 -10.08 9.69
N THR A 225 13.18 -10.76 9.07
CA THR A 225 14.09 -10.17 8.07
C THR A 225 13.74 -10.74 6.70
N TYR A 226 13.59 -9.86 5.71
CA TYR A 226 13.25 -10.25 4.34
C TYR A 226 14.49 -10.52 3.49
N LYS A 227 14.32 -11.32 2.45
CA LYS A 227 15.24 -11.46 1.31
C LYS A 227 14.46 -11.42 0.00
N PHE A 228 15.14 -11.07 -1.07
CA PHE A 228 14.57 -11.18 -2.40
C PHE A 228 14.65 -12.63 -2.91
N ASP A 229 13.51 -13.15 -3.37
CA ASP A 229 13.39 -14.41 -4.11
C ASP A 229 13.29 -14.09 -5.60
N SER A 230 14.41 -14.19 -6.31
CA SER A 230 14.49 -13.90 -7.74
C SER A 230 13.65 -14.83 -8.61
N ALA A 231 13.29 -16.01 -8.13
CA ALA A 231 12.46 -16.95 -8.89
C ALA A 231 10.98 -16.52 -8.89
N LYS A 232 10.53 -15.84 -7.83
CA LYS A 232 9.17 -15.31 -7.69
C LYS A 232 9.06 -13.83 -8.02
N ASN A 233 10.18 -13.12 -8.02
CA ASN A 233 10.24 -11.65 -8.06
C ASN A 233 9.50 -11.02 -6.86
N GLU A 234 9.77 -11.54 -5.65
CA GLU A 234 9.12 -11.12 -4.41
C GLU A 234 10.15 -11.01 -3.27
N LEU A 235 9.92 -10.10 -2.33
CA LEU A 235 10.60 -10.06 -1.04
C LEU A 235 9.85 -10.97 -0.06
N VAL A 236 10.51 -12.03 0.40
CA VAL A 236 9.92 -13.05 1.28
C VAL A 236 10.65 -13.10 2.62
N ALA A 237 9.98 -13.59 3.66
CA ALA A 237 10.60 -13.81 4.95
C ALA A 237 11.79 -14.79 4.83
N ASP A 238 12.99 -14.33 5.21
CA ASP A 238 14.18 -15.17 5.29
C ASP A 238 14.33 -15.77 6.69
N GLN A 239 14.24 -14.91 7.70
CA GLN A 239 14.48 -15.28 9.09
C GLN A 239 13.37 -14.72 9.97
N ILE A 240 12.90 -15.55 10.91
CA ILE A 240 11.94 -15.15 11.95
C ILE A 240 12.57 -15.42 13.31
N GLU A 241 12.83 -14.36 14.07
CA GLU A 241 13.29 -14.42 15.45
C GLU A 241 12.12 -14.10 16.40
N VAL A 242 11.82 -15.02 17.33
CA VAL A 242 10.77 -14.85 18.33
C VAL A 242 11.38 -14.32 19.62
N LYS A 243 10.83 -13.22 20.16
CA LYS A 243 11.26 -12.63 21.44
C LYS A 243 10.08 -12.55 22.40
N PRO A 244 10.13 -13.20 23.58
CA PRO A 244 9.12 -12.97 24.60
C PRO A 244 9.23 -11.53 25.12
N ILE A 245 8.08 -10.92 25.41
CA ILE A 245 8.03 -9.61 26.09
C ILE A 245 8.16 -9.90 27.59
N GLU A 246 9.28 -9.49 28.18
CA GLU A 246 9.48 -9.55 29.62
C GLU A 246 8.55 -8.54 30.32
N LYS A 247 7.93 -8.96 31.42
CA LYS A 247 7.09 -8.11 32.28
C LYS A 247 7.49 -8.28 33.73
#